data_AF-R7BP63-F1
#
_entry.id   AF-R7BP63-F1
#
_cell.length_a   1.000
_cell.length_b   1.000
_cell.length_c   1.000
_cell.angle_alpha   90.00
_cell.angle_beta   90.00
_cell.angle_gamma   90.00
#
_symmetry.space_group_name_H-M   'P 1'
#
loop_
_entity.id
_entity.type
_entity.pdbx_description
1 polymer ?
#
loop_
_entity_poly.entity_id
_entity_poly.type
_entity_poly.pdbx_seq_one_letter_code
_entity_poly.pdbx_strand_id
1 'polypeptide(L)'
;MKKENLERMSEAEIIQYAEALGIPKKAIKAANNKAEFVWNRWNQEVTVSAVGLDLKIPAKLLRDKDLINALANPNLTDNQADEIIMRLLGETQYNALIDACTDNEGVVDVVAMGVAFGRILSSRELKNL
;
A
#
# COMPACT_ATOMS: atom_id res chain seq x y z
N MET A 1 12.00 -3.11 5.92
CA MET A 1 13.38 -3.52 6.29
C MET A 1 14.40 -2.78 5.44
N LYS A 2 15.68 -2.74 5.83
CA LYS A 2 16.75 -2.22 4.96
C LYS A 2 17.22 -3.29 3.96
N LYS A 3 17.73 -2.89 2.79
CA LYS A 3 18.16 -3.81 1.72
C LYS A 3 19.33 -4.70 2.16
N GLU A 4 20.26 -4.15 2.93
CA GLU A 4 21.46 -4.87 3.39
C GLU A 4 21.09 -6.03 4.33
N ASN A 5 19.93 -5.96 4.99
CA ASN A 5 19.44 -7.07 5.80
C ASN A 5 18.90 -8.21 4.94
N LEU A 6 18.34 -7.95 3.76
CA LEU A 6 17.98 -8.99 2.78
C LEU A 6 19.22 -9.66 2.21
N GLU A 7 20.27 -8.89 1.94
CA GLU A 7 21.53 -9.40 1.38
C GLU A 7 22.31 -10.28 2.37
N ARG A 8 22.07 -10.10 3.67
CA ARG A 8 22.66 -10.94 4.74
C ARG A 8 21.88 -12.23 5.00
N MET A 9 20.67 -12.37 4.47
CA MET A 9 19.88 -13.58 4.65
C MET A 9 20.47 -14.73 3.83
N SER A 10 20.38 -15.94 4.38
CA SER A 10 20.60 -17.16 3.61
C SER A 10 19.54 -17.30 2.50
N GLU A 11 19.85 -18.09 1.48
CA GLU A 11 18.89 -18.35 0.39
C GLU A 11 17.57 -18.94 0.92
N ALA A 12 17.62 -19.80 1.94
CA ALA A 12 16.44 -20.38 2.55
C ALA A 12 15.55 -19.31 3.23
N GLU A 13 16.17 -18.37 3.96
CA GLU A 13 15.47 -17.25 4.59
C GLU A 13 14.86 -16.30 3.56
N ILE A 14 15.58 -16.00 2.47
CA ILE A 14 15.05 -15.15 1.38
C ILE A 14 13.83 -15.82 0.75
N ILE A 15 13.89 -17.12 0.47
CA ILE A 15 12.76 -17.86 -0.11
C ILE A 15 11.56 -17.86 0.84
N GLN A 16 11.78 -18.14 2.13
CA GLN A 16 10.70 -18.14 3.12
C GLN A 16 10.06 -16.75 3.27
N TYR A 17 10.88 -15.70 3.34
CA TYR A 17 10.39 -14.33 3.42
C TYR A 17 9.60 -13.95 2.16
N ALA A 18 10.11 -14.31 0.98
CA ALA A 18 9.42 -14.04 -0.28
C ALA A 18 8.09 -14.79 -0.39
N GLU A 19 8.01 -16.04 0.07
CA GLU A 19 6.75 -16.79 0.17
C GLU A 19 5.76 -16.08 1.11
N ALA A 20 6.22 -15.54 2.25
CA ALA A 20 5.38 -14.75 3.16
C ALA A 20 4.93 -13.40 2.57
N LEU A 21 5.68 -12.87 1.59
CA LEU A 21 5.27 -11.72 0.79
C LEU A 21 4.25 -12.07 -0.29
N GLY A 22 3.94 -13.36 -0.50
CA GLY A 22 3.05 -13.88 -1.54
C GLY A 22 3.73 -14.13 -2.89
N ILE A 23 5.06 -14.00 -2.93
CA ILE A 23 5.86 -14.24 -4.14
C ILE A 23 5.97 -15.75 -4.38
N PRO A 24 5.58 -16.28 -5.56
CA PRO A 24 5.65 -17.71 -5.83
C PRO A 24 7.08 -18.24 -5.77
N LYS A 25 7.31 -19.33 -5.03
CA LYS A 25 8.64 -19.98 -4.89
C LYS A 25 9.37 -20.19 -6.21
N LYS A 26 8.63 -20.56 -7.27
CA LYS A 26 9.16 -20.77 -8.62
C LYS A 26 9.81 -19.50 -9.19
N ALA A 27 9.18 -18.33 -8.98
CA ALA A 27 9.69 -17.06 -9.48
C ALA A 27 10.99 -16.66 -8.76
N ILE A 28 11.06 -16.83 -7.45
CA ILE A 28 12.27 -16.53 -6.65
C ILE A 28 13.42 -17.46 -7.02
N LYS A 29 13.16 -18.75 -7.19
CA LYS A 29 14.19 -19.73 -7.57
C LYS A 29 14.80 -19.44 -8.95
N ALA A 30 14.02 -18.85 -9.86
CA ALA A 30 14.48 -18.45 -11.19
C ALA A 30 15.26 -17.12 -11.19
N ALA A 31 15.23 -16.34 -10.10
CA ALA A 31 15.92 -15.06 -10.04
C ALA A 31 17.43 -15.23 -9.86
N ASN A 32 18.21 -14.57 -10.73
CA ASN A 32 19.68 -14.55 -10.67
C ASN A 32 20.19 -13.93 -9.36
N ASN A 33 19.57 -12.83 -8.93
CA ASN A 33 19.81 -12.22 -7.62
C ASN A 33 18.49 -12.18 -6.84
N LYS A 34 18.35 -13.11 -5.89
CA LYS A 34 17.11 -13.30 -5.13
C LYS A 34 16.83 -12.13 -4.18
N ALA A 35 17.86 -11.59 -3.53
CA ALA A 35 17.72 -10.45 -2.63
C ALA A 35 17.24 -9.20 -3.39
N GLU A 36 17.83 -8.93 -4.55
CA GLU A 36 17.42 -7.82 -5.44
C GLU A 36 15.99 -8.00 -5.93
N PHE A 37 15.64 -9.21 -6.37
CA PHE A 37 14.30 -9.52 -6.85
C PHE A 37 13.23 -9.27 -5.77
N VAL A 38 13.48 -9.76 -4.56
CA VAL A 38 12.58 -9.56 -3.42
C VAL A 38 12.53 -8.09 -3.00
N TRP A 39 13.65 -7.39 -2.99
CA TRP A 39 13.71 -5.96 -2.68
C TRP A 39 12.87 -5.11 -3.65
N ASN A 40 12.96 -5.40 -4.94
CA ASN A 40 12.20 -4.67 -5.95
C ASN A 40 10.70 -4.98 -5.85
N ARG A 41 10.33 -6.25 -5.60
CA ARG A 41 8.94 -6.61 -5.34
C ARG A 41 8.41 -5.97 -4.04
N TRP A 42 9.23 -5.85 -3.00
CA TRP A 42 8.85 -5.16 -1.77
C TRP A 42 8.58 -3.66 -1.98
N ASN A 43 9.34 -3.00 -2.86
CA ASN A 43 9.23 -1.56 -3.14
C ASN A 43 8.28 -1.20 -4.29
N GLN A 44 7.59 -2.17 -4.87
CA GLN A 44 6.67 -1.91 -5.95
C GLN A 44 5.51 -0.99 -5.52
N GLU A 45 4.98 -0.29 -6.50
CA GLU A 45 3.75 0.47 -6.38
C GLU A 45 2.61 -0.31 -7.04
N VAL A 46 1.44 -0.20 -6.44
CA VAL A 46 0.19 -0.74 -6.98
C VAL A 46 -0.69 0.43 -7.35
N THR A 47 -1.29 0.38 -8.54
CA THR A 47 -2.26 1.38 -8.96
C THR A 47 -3.65 0.96 -8.51
N VAL A 48 -4.37 1.85 -7.85
CA VAL A 48 -5.75 1.66 -7.41
C VAL A 48 -6.61 2.78 -7.97
N SER A 49 -7.61 2.41 -8.77
CA SER A 49 -8.57 3.38 -9.29
C SER A 49 -9.69 3.66 -8.28
N ALA A 50 -9.87 4.93 -7.92
CA ALA A 50 -10.90 5.39 -7.00
C ALA A 50 -11.38 6.78 -7.40
N VAL A 51 -12.71 7.01 -7.39
CA VAL A 51 -13.35 8.30 -7.72
C VAL A 51 -12.82 8.99 -8.99
N GLY A 52 -12.51 8.19 -10.02
CA GLY A 52 -12.00 8.70 -11.30
C GLY A 52 -10.49 8.99 -11.34
N LEU A 53 -9.77 8.72 -10.24
CA LEU A 53 -8.31 8.85 -10.16
C LEU A 53 -7.63 7.49 -10.15
N ASP A 54 -6.43 7.42 -10.73
CA ASP A 54 -5.51 6.29 -10.61
C ASP A 54 -4.42 6.61 -9.58
N LEU A 55 -4.52 6.00 -8.40
CA LEU A 55 -3.67 6.29 -7.25
C LEU A 55 -2.56 5.24 -7.14
N LYS A 56 -1.30 5.67 -7.09
CA LYS A 56 -0.14 4.80 -6.92
C LYS A 56 0.22 4.68 -5.46
N ILE A 57 0.13 3.46 -4.93
CA ILE A 57 0.33 3.19 -3.51
C ILE A 57 1.51 2.22 -3.35
N PRO A 58 2.55 2.57 -2.59
CA PRO A 58 3.63 1.63 -2.28
C PRO A 58 3.09 0.44 -1.50
N ALA A 59 3.24 -0.76 -2.07
CA ALA A 59 2.77 -2.02 -1.50
C ALA A 59 3.21 -2.23 -0.04
N LYS A 60 4.43 -1.82 0.29
CA LYS A 60 5.02 -1.95 1.61
C LYS A 60 4.27 -1.20 2.71
N LEU A 61 3.55 -0.12 2.40
CA LEU A 61 2.81 0.66 3.40
C LEU A 61 1.65 -0.13 4.00
N LEU A 62 1.09 -1.08 3.26
CA LEU A 62 0.04 -1.97 3.78
C LEU A 62 0.54 -3.07 4.69
N ARG A 63 1.87 -3.19 4.79
CA ARG A 63 2.57 -4.09 5.70
C ARG A 63 3.30 -3.28 6.78
N ASP A 64 3.08 -1.97 6.81
CA ASP A 64 3.57 -1.11 7.88
C ASP A 64 2.80 -1.42 9.16
N LYS A 65 3.56 -1.67 10.23
CA LYS A 65 2.99 -2.05 11.52
C LYS A 65 2.06 -0.97 12.06
N ASP A 66 2.48 0.29 11.98
CA ASP A 66 1.72 1.40 12.57
C ASP A 66 0.44 1.65 11.78
N LEU A 67 0.50 1.54 10.44
CA LEU A 67 -0.69 1.64 9.59
C LEU A 67 -1.69 0.51 9.83
N ILE A 68 -1.22 -0.74 9.94
CA ILE A 68 -2.09 -1.89 10.27
C ILE A 68 -2.74 -1.69 11.64
N ASN A 69 -1.97 -1.26 12.65
CA ASN A 69 -2.49 -1.03 13.98
C ASN A 69 -3.55 0.08 13.99
N ALA A 70 -3.31 1.16 13.24
CA ALA A 70 -4.27 2.25 13.10
C ALA A 70 -5.59 1.76 12.45
N LEU A 71 -5.49 0.99 11.36
CA LEU A 71 -6.65 0.39 10.68
C LEU A 71 -7.40 -0.65 11.54
N ALA A 72 -6.70 -1.33 12.44
CA ALA A 72 -7.30 -2.30 13.34
C ALA A 72 -7.98 -1.67 14.56
N ASN A 73 -7.90 -0.35 14.75
CA ASN A 73 -8.55 0.35 15.84
C ASN A 73 -10.08 0.26 15.68
N PRO A 74 -10.82 -0.37 16.60
CA PRO A 74 -12.28 -0.47 16.51
C PRO A 74 -12.97 0.89 16.69
N ASN A 75 -12.27 1.87 17.24
CA ASN A 75 -12.76 3.25 17.44
C ASN A 75 -12.07 4.23 16.48
N LEU A 76 -11.73 3.78 15.26
CA LEU A 76 -11.14 4.64 14.24
C LEU A 76 -12.06 5.83 13.96
N THR A 77 -11.55 7.04 14.16
CA THR A 77 -12.27 8.28 13.83
C THR A 77 -12.04 8.71 12.40
N ASP A 78 -12.89 9.59 11.86
CA ASP A 78 -12.74 10.12 10.51
C ASP A 78 -11.40 10.83 10.32
N ASN A 79 -10.96 11.65 11.29
CA ASN A 79 -9.64 12.30 11.24
C ASN A 79 -8.49 11.29 11.20
N GLN A 80 -8.60 10.18 11.93
CA GLN A 80 -7.58 9.12 11.89
C GLN A 80 -7.60 8.38 10.55
N ALA A 81 -8.78 8.13 9.98
CA ALA A 81 -8.91 7.54 8.66
C ALA A 81 -8.29 8.44 7.59
N ASP A 82 -8.47 9.75 7.72
CA ASP A 82 -7.90 10.76 6.85
C ASP A 82 -6.37 10.80 6.90
N GLU A 83 -5.79 10.80 8.11
CA GLU A 83 -4.34 10.69 8.32
C GLU A 83 -3.75 9.40 7.73
N ILE A 84 -4.46 8.27 7.85
CA ILE A 84 -4.05 7.00 7.27
C ILE A 84 -3.99 7.10 5.74
N ILE A 85 -5.00 7.69 5.12
CA ILE A 85 -5.05 7.82 3.65
C ILE A 85 -4.00 8.82 3.16
N MET A 86 -3.80 9.93 3.87
CA MET A 86 -2.70 10.85 3.59
C MET A 86 -1.34 10.14 3.66
N ARG A 87 -1.10 9.25 4.64
CA ARG A 87 0.12 8.43 4.69
C ARG A 87 0.23 7.45 3.52
N LEU A 88 -0.88 6.86 3.07
CA LEU A 88 -0.88 5.89 1.95
C LEU A 88 -0.60 6.55 0.60
N LEU A 89 -1.20 7.70 0.37
CA LEU A 89 -1.16 8.41 -0.91
C LEU A 89 0.01 9.39 -1.00
N GLY A 90 0.48 9.90 0.14
CA GLY A 90 1.31 11.08 0.22
C GLY A 90 0.51 12.35 -0.10
N GLU A 91 1.09 13.50 0.22
CA GLU A 91 0.42 14.81 0.13
C GLU A 91 -0.14 15.11 -1.26
N THR A 92 0.63 14.87 -2.33
CA THR A 92 0.20 15.20 -3.70
C THR A 92 -1.03 14.43 -4.15
N GLN A 93 -1.03 13.10 -3.98
CA GLN A 93 -2.16 12.28 -4.41
C GLN A 93 -3.36 12.41 -3.48
N TYR A 94 -3.10 12.68 -2.19
CA TYR A 94 -4.15 12.98 -1.23
C TYR A 94 -4.87 14.28 -1.57
N ASN A 95 -4.13 15.36 -1.89
CA ASN A 95 -4.75 16.63 -2.32
C ASN A 95 -5.53 16.47 -3.63
N ALA A 96 -5.03 15.66 -4.58
CA ALA A 96 -5.77 15.35 -5.80
C ALA A 96 -7.07 14.58 -5.50
N LEU A 97 -7.06 13.68 -4.51
CA LEU A 97 -8.25 12.98 -4.05
C LEU A 97 -9.26 13.95 -3.39
N ILE A 98 -8.80 14.88 -2.56
CA ILE A 98 -9.65 15.92 -1.98
C ILE A 98 -10.28 16.77 -3.08
N ASP A 99 -9.50 17.24 -4.04
CA ASP A 99 -9.98 18.03 -5.18
C ASP A 99 -11.05 17.27 -5.98
N ALA A 100 -10.81 15.99 -6.28
CA ALA A 100 -11.79 15.14 -6.98
C ALA A 100 -13.08 14.89 -6.19
N CYS A 101 -13.04 14.98 -4.86
CA CYS A 101 -14.20 14.88 -3.98
C CYS A 101 -14.81 16.26 -3.65
N THR A 102 -14.25 17.36 -4.15
CA THR A 102 -14.73 18.72 -3.85
C THR A 102 -15.63 19.21 -4.98
N ASP A 103 -16.77 19.79 -4.62
CA ASP A 103 -17.67 20.37 -5.62
C ASP A 103 -17.22 21.75 -6.12
N ASN A 104 -17.96 22.32 -7.06
CA ASN A 104 -17.65 23.63 -7.65
C ASN A 104 -17.75 24.79 -6.65
N GLU A 105 -18.35 24.59 -5.48
CA GLU A 105 -18.50 25.60 -4.42
C GLU A 105 -17.44 25.43 -3.32
N GLY A 106 -16.56 24.43 -3.44
CA GLY A 106 -15.48 24.17 -2.49
C GLY A 106 -15.89 23.27 -1.32
N VAL A 107 -17.03 22.58 -1.40
CA VAL A 107 -17.49 21.64 -0.37
C VAL A 107 -16.98 20.24 -0.66
N VAL A 108 -16.30 19.64 0.31
CA VAL A 108 -15.81 18.25 0.21
C VAL A 108 -16.96 17.27 0.46
N ASP A 109 -17.25 16.41 -0.51
CA ASP A 109 -18.18 15.30 -0.39
C ASP A 109 -17.54 14.15 0.42
N VAL A 110 -17.87 14.10 1.71
CA VAL A 110 -17.42 13.05 2.63
C VAL A 110 -17.89 11.65 2.24
N VAL A 111 -18.98 11.52 1.48
CA VAL A 111 -19.47 10.23 0.98
C VAL A 111 -18.56 9.75 -0.15
N ALA A 112 -18.21 10.62 -1.09
CA ALA A 112 -17.24 10.32 -2.15
C ALA A 112 -15.88 9.91 -1.57
N MET A 113 -15.42 10.63 -0.53
CA MET A 113 -14.23 10.26 0.25
C MET A 113 -14.33 8.87 0.87
N GLY A 114 -15.45 8.57 1.53
CA GLY A 114 -15.70 7.24 2.11
C GLY A 114 -15.67 6.11 1.07
N VAL A 115 -16.20 6.36 -0.13
CA VAL A 115 -16.13 5.42 -1.27
C VAL A 115 -14.69 5.21 -1.73
N ALA A 116 -13.91 6.29 -1.88
CA ALA A 116 -12.51 6.19 -2.26
C ALA A 116 -11.70 5.41 -1.23
N PHE A 117 -11.90 5.70 0.06
CA PHE A 117 -11.21 5.04 1.16
C PHE A 117 -11.55 3.55 1.20
N GLY A 118 -12.85 3.22 1.11
CA GLY A 118 -13.30 1.84 1.02
C GLY A 118 -12.67 1.09 -0.15
N ARG A 119 -12.54 1.74 -1.32
CA ARG A 119 -11.91 1.14 -2.51
C ARG A 119 -10.40 0.91 -2.32
N ILE A 120 -9.69 1.89 -1.77
CA ILE A 120 -8.25 1.78 -1.46
C ILE A 120 -8.00 0.64 -0.47
N LEU A 121 -8.69 0.63 0.66
CA LEU A 121 -8.43 -0.35 1.73
C LEU A 121 -8.94 -1.77 1.39
N SER A 122 -9.92 -1.89 0.49
CA SER A 122 -10.45 -3.20 0.06
C SER A 122 -9.81 -3.74 -1.22
N SER A 123 -8.98 -2.96 -1.92
CA SER A 123 -8.36 -3.36 -3.19
C SER A 123 -7.65 -4.71 -3.07
N ARG A 124 -7.96 -5.61 -3.99
CA ARG A 124 -7.36 -6.95 -4.05
C ARG A 124 -5.95 -6.90 -4.59
N GLU A 125 -5.68 -5.93 -5.46
CA GLU A 125 -4.37 -5.63 -6.03
C GLU A 125 -3.37 -5.27 -4.91
N LEU A 126 -3.88 -4.66 -3.84
CA LEU A 126 -3.14 -4.33 -2.64
C LEU A 126 -2.99 -5.51 -1.65
N LYS A 127 -3.92 -6.46 -1.64
CA LYS A 127 -3.91 -7.64 -0.74
C LYS A 127 -3.22 -8.87 -1.33
N ASN A 128 -3.12 -8.96 -2.65
CA ASN A 128 -2.54 -10.09 -3.39
C ASN A 128 -1.31 -9.61 -4.18
N LEU A 129 -0.15 -9.61 -3.51
CA LEU A 129 1.16 -9.43 -4.13
C LEU A 129 1.99 -10.70 -4.05
#